data_AF-A0A6L7QHA3-F1
#
_entry.id   AF-A0A6L7QHA3-F1
#
_cell.length_a   1.000
_cell.length_b   1.000
_cell.length_c   1.000
_cell.angle_alpha   90.00
_cell.angle_beta   90.00
_cell.angle_gamma   90.00
#
_symmetry.space_group_name_H-M   'P 1'
#
loop_
_entity.id
_entity.type
_entity.pdbx_description
1 polymer ?
#
loop_
_entity_poly.entity_id
_entity_poly.type
_entity_poly.pdbx_seq_one_letter_code
_entity_poly.pdbx_strand_id
1 'polypeptide(L)'
;MTTRYSAPHRVWTVAEAKARLSEVLRRAEEEGPQHIGTRKSFVVVPAHVWAEKESQRQPMGQWLVANMPRGANLETTRNRESRREIPFASGDTG
;
A
#
# COMPACT_ATOMS: atom_id res chain seq x y z
N MET A 1 -8.99 -7.94 -6.78
CA MET A 1 -9.63 -7.24 -5.65
C MET A 1 -9.00 -5.87 -5.50
N THR A 2 -9.60 -4.85 -6.12
CA THR A 2 -9.17 -3.46 -5.95
C THR A 2 -9.80 -2.97 -4.65
N THR A 3 -9.07 -3.03 -3.53
CA THR A 3 -9.49 -2.34 -2.31
C THR A 3 -9.52 -0.85 -2.64
N ARG A 4 -10.71 -0.34 -2.98
CA ARG A 4 -10.94 1.10 -3.06
C ARG A 4 -10.53 1.66 -1.71
N TYR A 5 -9.57 2.57 -1.71
CA TYR A 5 -9.20 3.34 -0.53
C TYR A 5 -10.41 4.20 -0.18
N SER A 6 -11.34 3.66 0.60
CA SER A 6 -12.48 4.42 1.10
C SER A 6 -11.92 5.43 2.09
N ALA A 7 -12.21 6.72 1.86
CA ALA A 7 -11.87 7.74 2.84
C ALA A 7 -12.41 7.30 4.21
N PRO A 8 -11.64 7.46 5.30
CA PRO A 8 -12.04 6.96 6.60
C PRO A 8 -13.40 7.56 6.97
N HIS A 9 -14.38 6.71 7.26
CA HIS A 9 -15.74 7.13 7.65
C HIS A 9 -15.71 8.09 8.85
N ARG A 10 -14.66 8.00 9.68
CA ARG A 10 -14.38 8.91 10.79
C ARG A 10 -12.89 8.95 11.10
N VAL A 11 -12.36 10.14 11.43
CA VAL A 11 -11.00 10.30 11.96
C VAL A 11 -11.09 10.79 13.40
N TRP A 12 -10.54 10.02 14.33
CA TRP A 12 -10.43 10.37 15.74
C TRP A 12 -9.33 11.40 15.93
N THR A 13 -9.54 12.43 16.76
CA THR A 13 -8.39 13.15 17.33
C THR A 13 -7.66 12.25 18.33
N VAL A 14 -6.39 12.54 18.59
CA VAL A 14 -5.62 11.79 19.61
C VAL A 14 -6.27 11.89 20.99
N ALA A 15 -6.84 13.05 21.33
CA ALA A 15 -7.51 13.27 22.60
C ALA A 15 -8.78 12.41 22.73
N GLU A 16 -9.64 12.39 21.70
CA GLU A 16 -10.84 11.56 21.69
C GLU A 16 -10.50 10.07 21.76
N ALA A 17 -9.49 9.62 21.00
CA ALA A 17 -9.06 8.23 21.00
C ALA A 17 -8.57 7.78 22.38
N LYS A 18 -7.81 8.63 23.09
CA LYS A 18 -7.37 8.35 24.47
C LYS A 18 -8.54 8.26 25.43
N ALA A 19 -9.49 9.20 25.36
CA ALA A 19 -10.65 9.24 26.25
C ALA A 19 -11.65 8.10 25.99
N ARG A 20 -11.63 7.52 24.79
CA ARG A 20 -12.61 6.51 24.33
C ARG A 20 -11.94 5.27 23.75
N LEU A 21 -10.79 4.86 24.29
CA LEU A 21 -9.99 3.79 23.70
C LEU A 21 -10.77 2.48 23.54
N SER A 22 -11.58 2.10 24.52
CA SER A 22 -12.41 0.88 24.44
C SER A 22 -13.39 0.93 23.26
N GLU A 23 -13.98 2.09 22.97
CA GLU A 23 -14.87 2.26 21.83
C GLU A 23 -14.10 2.19 20.51
N VAL A 24 -12.90 2.77 20.44
CA VAL A 24 -12.03 2.66 19.25
C VAL A 24 -11.71 1.19 18.97
N LEU A 25 -11.36 0.41 19.99
CA LEU A 25 -11.05 -1.02 19.83
C LEU A 25 -12.28 -1.82 19.40
N ARG A 26 -13.44 -1.58 20.03
CA ARG A 26 -14.70 -2.25 19.67
C ARG A 26 -15.08 -1.99 18.20
N ARG A 27 -14.99 -0.73 17.75
CA ARG A 27 -15.23 -0.39 16.34
C ARG A 27 -14.18 -0.95 15.40
N ALA A 28 -12.92 -1.07 15.83
CA ALA A 28 -11.89 -1.71 15.02
C ALA A 28 -12.22 -3.18 14.73
N GLU A 29 -12.85 -3.87 15.69
CA GLU A 29 -13.31 -5.25 15.55
C GLU A 29 -14.59 -5.36 14.69
N GLU A 30 -15.59 -4.50 14.93
CA GLU A 30 -16.92 -4.62 14.31
C GLU A 30 -17.06 -3.87 12.98
N GLU A 31 -16.52 -2.66 12.89
CA GLU A 31 -16.70 -1.73 11.77
C GLU A 31 -15.45 -1.68 10.86
N GLY A 32 -14.33 -2.25 11.30
CA GLY A 32 -13.06 -2.26 10.60
C GLY A 32 -12.12 -1.10 10.98
N PRO A 33 -11.05 -0.85 10.19
CA PRO A 33 -9.93 0.00 10.60
C PRO A 33 -10.31 1.41 11.06
N GLN A 34 -9.77 1.83 12.21
CA GLN A 34 -10.04 3.14 12.80
C GLN A 34 -8.83 4.08 12.64
N HIS A 35 -9.06 5.31 12.20
CA HIS A 35 -8.00 6.29 11.96
C HIS A 35 -7.89 7.32 13.09
N ILE A 36 -6.68 7.55 13.60
CA ILE A 36 -6.37 8.52 14.65
C ILE A 36 -5.41 9.58 14.09
N GLY A 37 -5.81 10.85 14.13
CA GLY A 37 -5.01 11.98 13.67
C GLY A 37 -5.16 12.26 12.17
N THR A 38 -5.30 13.54 11.82
CA THR A 38 -5.47 14.00 10.43
C THR A 38 -4.15 14.29 9.72
N ARG A 39 -3.13 14.83 10.44
CA ARG A 39 -1.80 15.14 9.87
C ARG A 39 -0.78 14.00 10.03
N LYS A 40 -0.74 13.37 11.21
CA LYS A 40 0.04 12.15 11.48
C LYS A 40 -0.96 11.05 11.79
N SER A 41 -1.44 10.39 10.73
CA SER A 41 -2.51 9.40 10.85
C SER A 41 -1.94 8.07 11.29
N PHE A 42 -2.54 7.51 12.34
CA PHE A 42 -2.30 6.15 12.81
C PHE A 42 -3.56 5.34 12.59
N VAL A 43 -3.41 4.03 12.37
CA VAL A 43 -4.54 3.13 12.15
C VAL A 43 -4.55 2.07 13.23
N VAL A 44 -5.71 1.85 13.84
CA VAL A 44 -5.97 0.76 14.77
C VAL A 44 -6.72 -0.33 14.04
N VAL A 45 -6.16 -1.54 14.10
CA VAL A 45 -6.76 -2.77 13.55
C VAL A 45 -6.62 -3.90 14.58
N PRO A 46 -7.51 -4.90 14.54
CA PRO A 46 -7.33 -6.11 15.34
C PRO A 46 -6.00 -6.81 15.00
N ALA A 47 -5.34 -7.38 16.00
CA ALA A 47 -4.03 -7.99 15.83
C ALA A 47 -4.04 -9.15 14.83
N HIS A 48 -5.12 -9.94 14.79
CA HIS A 48 -5.26 -11.06 13.87
C HIS A 48 -5.32 -10.62 12.41
N VAL A 49 -5.99 -9.50 12.11
CA VAL A 49 -6.06 -8.92 10.76
C VAL A 49 -4.67 -8.47 10.30
N TRP A 50 -3.88 -7.88 11.21
CA TRP A 50 -2.51 -7.51 10.91
C TRP A 50 -1.63 -8.74 10.63
N ALA A 51 -1.70 -9.76 11.50
CA ALA A 51 -0.92 -10.98 11.36
C ALA A 51 -1.23 -11.76 10.07
N GLU A 52 -2.51 -11.85 9.69
CA GLU A 52 -2.94 -12.48 8.44
C GLU A 52 -2.41 -11.73 7.21
N LYS A 53 -2.39 -10.39 7.24
CA LYS A 53 -1.84 -9.60 6.13
C LYS A 53 -0.33 -9.72 6.03
N GLU A 54 0.39 -9.78 7.15
CA GLU A 54 1.84 -9.99 7.17
C GLU A 54 2.21 -11.37 6.62
N SER A 55 1.46 -12.42 6.97
CA SER A 55 1.74 -13.78 6.48
C SER A 55 1.47 -13.96 4.98
N GLN A 56 0.61 -13.13 4.39
CA GLN A 56 0.33 -13.10 2.96
C GLN A 56 1.33 -12.26 2.14
N ARG A 57 2.36 -11.67 2.76
CA ARG A 57 3.39 -10.91 2.03
C ARG A 57 4.28 -11.86 1.24
N GLN A 58 3.89 -12.14 -0.01
CA GLN A 58 4.83 -12.72 -0.97
C GLN A 58 5.88 -11.68 -1.37
N PRO A 59 7.17 -12.07 -1.50
CA PRO A 59 8.16 -11.23 -2.15
C PRO A 59 7.64 -10.77 -3.52
N MET A 60 7.76 -9.48 -3.82
CA MET A 60 7.22 -8.89 -5.05
C MET A 60 7.67 -9.66 -6.30
N GLY A 61 8.93 -10.11 -6.34
CA GLY A 61 9.44 -10.93 -7.43
C GLY A 61 8.69 -12.26 -7.60
N GLN A 62 8.38 -12.95 -6.49
CA GLN A 62 7.62 -14.20 -6.52
C GLN A 62 6.18 -13.95 -6.97
N TRP A 63 5.55 -12.88 -6.49
CA TRP A 63 4.21 -12.50 -6.94
C TRP A 63 4.19 -12.20 -8.45
N LEU A 64 5.17 -11.46 -8.97
CA LEU A 64 5.29 -11.15 -10.40
C LEU A 64 5.42 -12.42 -11.25
N VAL A 65 6.26 -13.37 -10.83
CA VAL A 65 6.42 -14.64 -11.56
C VAL A 65 5.10 -15.44 -11.62
N ALA A 66 4.32 -15.41 -10.54
CA ALA A 66 3.08 -16.17 -10.41
C ALA A 66 1.86 -15.48 -11.05
N ASN A 67 1.80 -14.15 -11.03
CA ASN A 67 0.58 -13.39 -11.33
C ASN A 67 0.73 -12.39 -12.49
N MET A 68 1.94 -12.08 -12.95
CA MET A 68 2.12 -11.17 -14.07
C MET A 68 1.51 -11.80 -15.34
N PRO A 69 0.62 -11.09 -16.05
CA PRO A 69 0.11 -11.53 -17.35
C PRO A 69 1.27 -11.78 -18.31
N ARG A 70 1.50 -13.04 -18.68
CA ARG A 70 2.50 -13.39 -19.70
C ARG A 70 1.87 -13.21 -21.08
N GLY A 71 2.59 -12.56 -22.00
CA GLY A 71 2.14 -12.41 -23.38
C GLY A 71 0.98 -11.43 -23.56
N ALA A 72 0.78 -10.47 -22.64
CA ALA A 72 -0.10 -9.34 -22.92
C ALA A 72 0.37 -8.66 -24.21
N ASN A 73 -0.50 -8.61 -25.22
CA ASN A 73 -0.22 -7.87 -26.45
C ASN A 73 -0.32 -6.37 -26.13
N LEU A 74 0.75 -5.85 -25.54
CA LEU A 74 0.88 -4.43 -25.31
C LEU A 74 1.09 -3.78 -26.66
N GLU A 75 0.14 -2.95 -27.10
CA GLU A 75 0.34 -2.08 -28.25
C GLU A 75 1.42 -1.06 -27.90
N THR A 76 2.68 -1.46 -28.13
CA THR A 76 3.82 -0.58 -27.93
C THR A 76 3.99 0.27 -29.18
N THR A 77 3.74 1.56 -29.07
CA THR A 77 4.17 2.50 -30.10
C THR A 77 5.63 2.85 -29.83
N ARG A 78 6.47 2.81 -30.86
CA ARG A 78 7.86 3.28 -30.73
C ARG A 78 7.84 4.75 -30.31
N ASN A 79 8.34 5.04 -29.11
CA ASN A 79 8.53 6.42 -28.67
C ASN A 79 9.54 7.08 -29.63
N ARG A 80 9.15 8.21 -30.24
CA ARG A 80 9.98 9.01 -31.15
C ARG A 80 10.96 9.93 -30.41
N GLU A 81 10.86 10.03 -29.09
CA GLU A 81 11.84 10.73 -28.27
C GLU A 81 13.24 10.13 -28.44
N SER A 82 14.26 10.98 -28.38
CA SER A 82 15.65 10.56 -28.41
C SER A 82 15.93 9.58 -27.27
N ARG A 83 16.89 8.68 -27.49
CA ARG A 83 17.36 7.76 -26.45
C ARG A 83 17.75 8.59 -25.22
N ARG A 84 17.15 8.28 -24.07
CA ARG A 84 17.58 8.91 -22.80
C ARG A 84 19.05 8.60 -22.58
N GLU A 85 19.79 9.61 -22.15
CA GLU A 85 21.16 9.44 -21.69
C GLU A 85 21.17 8.38 -20.59
N ILE A 86 22.04 7.38 -20.76
CA ILE A 86 22.27 6.35 -19.75
C ILE A 86 23.32 6.91 -18.79
N PRO A 87 22.98 7.20 -17.52
CA PRO A 87 23.89 7.91 -16.59
C PRO A 87 25.21 7.19 -16.30
N PHE A 88 25.32 5.92 -16.70
CA PHE A 88 26.46 5.04 -16.43
C PHE A 88 27.12 4.49 -17.70
N ALA A 89 26.86 5.11 -18.86
CA ALA A 89 27.34 4.63 -20.16
C ALA A 89 28.83 4.84 -20.41
N SER A 90 29.43 5.80 -19.71
CA SER A 90 30.84 6.13 -19.85
C SER A 90 31.65 5.24 -18.92
N GLY A 91 31.83 3.99 -19.34
CA GLY A 91 32.96 3.19 -18.89
C GLY A 91 34.19 3.68 -19.64
N ASP A 92 34.96 4.52 -18.95
CA ASP A 92 36.32 4.91 -19.30
C ASP A 92 37.10 3.68 -19.77
N THR A 93 37.38 3.61 -21.08
CA THR A 93 38.37 2.67 -21.62
C THR A 93 39.64 3.47 -21.79
N GLY A 94 40.37 3.60 -20.68
CA GLY A 94 41.79 4.00 -20.67
C GLY A 94 42.68 2.81 -21.04
#